data_AF-T2JT45-F1
#
_entry.id   AF-T2JT45-F1
#
_cell.length_a   1.000
_cell.length_b   1.000
_cell.length_c   1.000
_cell.angle_alpha   90.00
_cell.angle_beta   90.00
_cell.angle_gamma   90.00
#
_symmetry.space_group_name_H-M   'P 1'
#
loop_
_entity.id
_entity.type
_entity.pdbx_description
1 polymer ?
#
loop_
_entity_poly.entity_id
_entity_poly.type
_entity_poly.pdbx_seq_one_letter_code
_entity_poly.pdbx_strand_id
1 'polypeptide(L)'
;MDRDATTPMLQKLGSNGIGYATYTQVANQQTVRTVPIDGLTPEAANYPYQRTLYYAYKNPPSEAVKAFLGYATSPNGQQIIEDSQ
;
A
#
# COMPACT_ATOMS: atom_id res chain seq x y z
N MET A 1 15.02 -4.25 13.05
CA MET A 1 14.07 -4.50 11.96
C MET A 1 14.42 -3.55 10.85
N ASP A 2 14.69 -4.06 9.65
CA ASP A 2 14.88 -3.20 8.49
C ASP A 2 13.56 -2.48 8.20
N ARG A 3 13.63 -1.16 8.05
CA ARG A 3 12.47 -0.35 7.67
C ARG A 3 12.11 -0.75 6.24
N ASP A 4 10.89 -1.26 6.04
CA ASP A 4 10.31 -1.37 4.69
C ASP A 4 10.15 0.05 4.16
N ALA A 5 11.12 0.47 3.36
CA ALA A 5 11.26 1.82 2.86
C ALA A 5 11.38 1.75 1.35
N THR A 6 10.33 2.22 0.69
CA THR A 6 10.21 2.19 -0.77
C THR A 6 11.30 3.03 -1.43
N THR A 7 11.56 4.24 -0.93
CA THR A 7 12.54 5.15 -1.55
C THR A 7 13.98 4.59 -1.61
N PRO A 8 14.59 4.05 -0.52
CA PRO A 8 15.88 3.39 -0.61
C PRO A 8 15.90 2.16 -1.53
N MET A 9 14.78 1.43 -1.65
CA MET A 9 14.66 0.32 -2.58
C MET A 9 14.67 0.81 -4.03
N LEU A 10 13.89 1.85 -4.36
CA LEU A 10 13.85 2.42 -5.72
C LEU A 10 15.23 2.89 -6.20
N GLN A 11 16.03 3.50 -5.31
CA GLN A 11 17.40 3.93 -5.63
C GLN A 11 18.33 2.76 -5.98
N LYS A 12 18.12 1.58 -5.38
CA LYS A 12 18.93 0.38 -5.61
C LYS A 12 18.62 -0.31 -6.94
N LEU A 13 17.51 0.02 -7.60
CA LEU A 13 17.16 -0.58 -8.90
C LEU A 13 18.16 -0.18 -9.99
N GLY A 14 18.73 1.02 -9.94
CA GLY A 14 19.65 1.51 -10.98
C GLY A 14 18.99 1.47 -12.37
N SER A 15 19.76 1.16 -13.41
CA SER A 15 19.27 1.20 -14.80
C SER A 15 18.52 -0.06 -15.25
N ASN A 16 18.79 -1.21 -14.63
CA ASN A 16 18.32 -2.53 -15.09
C ASN A 16 17.68 -3.39 -13.98
N GLY A 17 17.51 -2.84 -12.77
CA GLY A 17 16.88 -3.55 -11.66
C GLY A 17 15.36 -3.60 -11.79
N ILE A 18 14.78 -4.62 -11.16
CA ILE A 18 13.34 -4.79 -11.01
C ILE A 18 13.03 -5.11 -9.55
N GLY A 19 11.90 -4.60 -9.05
CA GLY A 19 11.45 -4.79 -7.67
C GLY A 19 9.95 -4.65 -7.58
N TYR A 20 9.41 -4.77 -6.37
CA TYR A 20 7.99 -4.61 -6.08
C TYR A 20 7.81 -3.61 -4.94
N ALA A 21 6.70 -2.86 -4.97
CA ALA A 21 6.36 -1.86 -3.96
C ALA A 21 4.83 -1.64 -3.91
N THR A 22 4.35 -0.98 -2.87
CA THR A 22 2.96 -0.50 -2.85
C THR A 22 2.81 0.63 -3.87
N TYR A 23 1.83 0.53 -4.76
CA TYR A 23 1.70 1.44 -5.92
C TYR A 23 1.64 2.93 -5.52
N THR A 24 0.90 3.25 -4.46
CA THR A 24 0.72 4.62 -3.92
C THR A 24 2.06 5.30 -3.58
N GLN A 25 3.09 4.52 -3.26
CA GLN A 25 4.44 5.00 -2.95
C GLN A 25 5.33 5.21 -4.20
N VAL A 26 4.89 4.72 -5.36
CA VAL A 26 5.60 4.76 -6.64
C VAL A 26 4.92 5.68 -7.65
N ALA A 27 3.58 5.84 -7.58
CA ALA A 27 2.77 6.57 -8.57
C ALA A 27 3.33 7.95 -8.96
N ASN A 28 3.89 8.68 -8.00
CA ASN A 28 4.43 10.03 -8.19
C ASN A 28 5.98 10.08 -8.29
N GLN A 29 6.65 8.92 -8.39
CA GLN A 29 8.11 8.85 -8.48
C GLN A 29 8.58 8.95 -9.94
N GLN A 30 9.59 9.78 -10.20
CA GLN A 30 10.11 10.01 -11.55
C GLN A 30 11.33 9.15 -11.90
N THR A 31 11.94 8.50 -10.90
CA THR A 31 13.20 7.75 -11.05
C THR A 31 13.00 6.30 -11.47
N VAL A 32 11.76 5.83 -11.48
CA VAL A 32 11.37 4.46 -11.79
C VAL A 32 10.09 4.49 -12.63
N ARG A 33 9.76 3.36 -13.26
CA ARG A 33 8.51 3.19 -13.99
C ARG A 33 7.81 1.91 -13.55
N THR A 34 6.49 1.93 -13.54
CA THR A 34 5.71 0.72 -13.33
C THR A 34 5.69 -0.11 -14.60
N VAL A 35 5.84 -1.44 -14.44
CA VAL A 35 5.72 -2.40 -15.54
C VAL A 35 4.28 -2.93 -15.57
N PRO A 36 3.55 -2.81 -16.69
CA PRO A 36 2.22 -3.42 -16.82
C PRO A 36 2.28 -4.94 -16.72
N ILE A 37 1.25 -5.54 -16.12
CA ILE A 37 1.08 -6.99 -16.05
C ILE A 37 -0.08 -7.36 -16.97
N ASP A 38 0.19 -8.19 -17.98
CA ASP A 38 -0.78 -8.56 -19.02
C ASP A 38 -1.43 -7.35 -19.70
N GLY A 39 -0.65 -6.27 -19.88
CA GLY A 39 -1.12 -5.02 -20.49
C GLY A 39 -1.92 -4.11 -19.54
N LEU A 40 -2.13 -4.51 -18.29
CA LEU A 40 -2.83 -3.73 -17.27
C LEU A 40 -1.84 -2.95 -16.40
N THR A 41 -2.11 -1.68 -16.18
CA THR A 41 -1.39 -0.85 -15.20
C THR A 41 -2.08 -0.95 -13.83
N PRO A 42 -1.40 -0.62 -12.71
CA PRO A 42 -1.94 -0.78 -11.35
C PRO A 42 -3.25 -0.03 -11.06
N GLU A 43 -3.55 1.02 -11.82
CA GLU A 43 -4.78 1.81 -11.73
C GLU A 43 -5.99 1.08 -12.33
N ALA A 44 -5.77 0.03 -13.12
CA ALA A 44 -6.84 -0.77 -13.68
C ALA A 44 -7.62 -1.50 -12.57
N ALA A 45 -8.96 -1.41 -12.60
CA ALA A 45 -9.81 -2.04 -11.60
C ALA A 45 -9.61 -3.57 -11.48
N ASN A 46 -9.22 -4.22 -12.59
CA ASN A 46 -8.95 -5.65 -12.68
C ASN A 46 -7.44 -5.99 -12.68
N TYR A 47 -6.58 -5.10 -12.19
CA TYR A 47 -5.15 -5.38 -12.09
C TYR A 47 -4.89 -6.63 -11.22
N PRO A 48 -4.08 -7.60 -11.68
CA PRO A 48 -4.00 -8.92 -11.05
C PRO A 48 -3.25 -8.94 -9.70
N TYR A 49 -2.39 -7.97 -9.43
CA TYR A 49 -1.59 -7.92 -8.20
C TYR A 49 -2.16 -6.92 -7.20
N GLN A 50 -3.23 -7.34 -6.52
CA GLN A 50 -3.87 -6.63 -5.42
C GLN A 50 -3.74 -7.41 -4.11
N ARG A 51 -3.79 -6.71 -2.98
CA ARG A 51 -3.79 -7.34 -1.64
C ARG A 51 -4.84 -6.69 -0.74
N THR A 52 -5.51 -7.51 0.06
CA THR A 52 -6.34 -7.02 1.16
C THR A 52 -5.49 -6.87 2.41
N LEU A 53 -5.56 -5.71 3.06
CA LEU A 53 -4.90 -5.45 4.34
C LEU A 53 -5.90 -5.66 5.48
N TYR A 54 -5.45 -6.27 6.57
CA TYR A 54 -6.29 -6.62 7.72
C TYR A 54 -5.70 -6.06 9.02
N TYR A 55 -6.58 -5.67 9.94
CA TYR A 55 -6.21 -5.41 11.33
C TYR A 55 -6.27 -6.71 12.14
N ALA A 56 -5.13 -7.12 12.68
CA ALA A 56 -5.06 -8.26 13.60
C ALA A 56 -4.98 -7.77 15.05
N TYR A 57 -5.76 -8.37 15.94
CA TYR A 57 -5.78 -8.00 17.36
C TYR A 57 -6.06 -9.22 18.25
N LYS A 58 -5.65 -9.13 19.52
CA LYS A 58 -5.94 -10.17 20.52
C LYS A 58 -7.41 -10.13 20.90
N ASN A 59 -8.09 -11.27 20.86
CA ASN A 59 -9.47 -11.43 21.32
C ASN A 59 -9.48 -11.86 22.81
N PRO A 60 -10.25 -11.22 23.71
CA PRO A 60 -11.12 -10.06 23.47
C PRO A 60 -10.34 -8.75 23.26
N PRO A 61 -10.84 -7.83 22.41
CA PRO A 61 -10.19 -6.54 22.19
C PRO A 61 -10.27 -5.66 23.44
N SER A 62 -9.19 -4.94 23.73
CA SER A 62 -9.20 -3.87 24.74
C SER A 62 -10.06 -2.68 24.27
N GLU A 63 -10.46 -1.81 25.19
CA GLU A 63 -11.24 -0.61 24.83
C GLU A 63 -10.52 0.29 23.84
N ALA A 64 -9.18 0.42 23.96
CA ALA A 64 -8.38 1.16 22.99
C ALA A 64 -8.41 0.54 21.58
N VAL A 65 -8.38 -0.80 21.48
CA VAL A 65 -8.50 -1.50 20.19
C VAL A 65 -9.90 -1.30 19.60
N LYS A 66 -10.96 -1.38 20.41
CA LYS A 66 -12.34 -1.12 19.95
C LYS A 66 -12.49 0.30 19.41
N ALA A 67 -11.99 1.30 20.14
CA ALA A 67 -12.04 2.69 19.72
C ALA A 67 -11.29 2.92 18.41
N PHE A 68 -10.07 2.36 18.28
CA PHE A 68 -9.30 2.47 17.05
C PHE A 68 -10.00 1.80 15.86
N LEU A 69 -10.45 0.56 16.00
CA LEU A 69 -11.15 -0.16 14.94
C LEU A 69 -12.42 0.59 14.53
N GLY A 70 -13.21 1.07 15.50
CA GLY A 70 -14.42 1.87 15.24
C GLY A 70 -14.14 3.15 14.44
N TYR A 71 -13.04 3.83 14.74
CA TYR A 71 -12.60 5.00 13.95
C TYR A 71 -12.10 4.61 12.56
N ALA A 72 -11.20 3.64 12.48
CA ALA A 72 -10.57 3.21 11.23
C ALA A 72 -11.59 2.66 10.21
N THR A 73 -12.69 2.06 10.67
CA THR A 73 -13.78 1.56 9.82
C THR A 73 -14.96 2.52 9.73
N SER A 74 -14.88 3.72 10.32
CA SER A 74 -15.91 4.76 10.15
C SER A 74 -15.85 5.34 8.73
N PRO A 75 -16.92 6.00 8.24
CA PRO A 75 -16.87 6.68 6.94
C PRO A 75 -15.70 7.67 6.81
N ASN A 76 -15.41 8.42 7.87
CA ASN A 76 -14.27 9.34 7.89
C ASN A 76 -12.92 8.60 7.84
N GLY A 77 -12.79 7.48 8.56
CA GLY A 77 -11.59 6.65 8.51
C GLY A 77 -11.35 6.03 7.14
N GLN A 78 -12.41 5.57 6.48
CA GLN A 78 -12.36 5.03 5.12
C GLN A 78 -11.98 6.10 4.09
N GLN A 79 -12.53 7.31 4.19
CA GLN A 79 -12.17 8.42 3.30
C GLN A 79 -10.67 8.75 3.38
N ILE A 80 -10.10 8.78 4.59
CA ILE A 80 -8.66 9.04 4.78
C ILE A 80 -7.81 7.97 4.08
N ILE A 81 -8.26 6.70 4.10
CA ILE A 81 -7.56 5.60 3.42
C ILE A 81 -7.64 5.79 1.90
N GLU A 82 -8.81 6.15 1.37
CA GLU A 82 -9.00 6.42 -0.06
C GLU A 82 -8.15 7.61 -0.55
N ASP A 83 -8.10 8.70 0.21
CA ASP A 83 -7.30 9.89 -0.13
C ASP A 83 -5.79 9.63 -0.07
N SER A 84 -5.37 8.55 0.61
CA SER A 84 -3.97 8.14 0.74
C SER A 84 -3.53 7.12 -0.33
N GLN A 85 -4.45 6.71 -1.22
CA GLN A 85 -4.18 5.76 -2.31
C GLN A 85 -3.64 6.44 -3.56
#